data_AF-A0A7K2XFR9-F1
#
_entry.id   AF-A0A7K2XFR9-F1
#
_cell.length_a   1.000
_cell.length_b   1.000
_cell.length_c   1.000
_cell.angle_alpha   90.00
_cell.angle_beta   90.00
_cell.angle_gamma   90.00
#
_symmetry.space_group_name_H-M   'P 1'
#
loop_
_entity.id
_entity.type
_entity.pdbx_description
1 polymer ?
#
loop_
_entity_poly.entity_id
_entity_poly.type
_entity_poly.pdbx_seq_one_letter_code
_entity_poly.pdbx_strand_id
1 'polypeptide(L)' 'GVLLADVDAPLEALTARSVAGAAEVTVHPPSSPPRRATAHTLTVSGPDFRYRADGRLTGPVRRRTWTVREGAWGLRLPRA' A
#
# COMPACT_ATOMS: atom_id res chain seq x y z
N GLY A 1 10.73 -3.95 -10.38
CA GLY A 1 9.35 -3.77 -9.85
C GLY A 1 8.40 -3.66 -11.01
N VAL A 2 7.10 -3.84 -10.79
CA VAL A 2 6.05 -3.61 -11.82
C VAL A 2 5.44 -2.23 -11.59
N LEU A 3 5.28 -1.46 -12.66
CA LEU A 3 4.58 -0.19 -12.60
C LEU A 3 3.07 -0.44 -12.50
N LEU A 4 2.46 0.02 -11.42
CA LEU A 4 1.02 -0.17 -11.22
C LEU A 4 0.20 0.97 -11.79
N ALA A 5 0.69 2.21 -11.74
CA ALA A 5 0.04 3.43 -12.22
C ALA A 5 1.09 4.54 -12.34
N ASP A 6 0.86 5.51 -13.22
CA ASP A 6 1.70 6.69 -13.43
C ASP A 6 0.87 7.84 -14.00
N VAL A 7 1.52 8.82 -14.64
CA VAL A 7 0.86 9.98 -15.25
C VAL A 7 0.01 9.61 -16.47
N ASP A 8 0.35 8.54 -17.19
CA ASP A 8 -0.39 8.07 -18.36
C ASP A 8 -1.58 7.20 -17.96
N ALA A 9 -1.47 6.52 -16.81
CA ALA A 9 -2.53 5.73 -16.18
C ALA A 9 -2.89 6.29 -14.79
N PRO A 10 -3.68 7.37 -14.71
CA PRO A 10 -3.92 8.11 -13.49
C PRO A 10 -4.57 7.28 -12.38
N LEU A 11 -4.23 7.62 -11.15
CA LEU A 11 -4.63 6.96 -9.93
C LEU A 11 -5.50 7.91 -9.10
N GLU A 12 -6.72 7.49 -8.74
CA GLU A 12 -7.57 8.23 -7.82
C GLU A 12 -7.30 7.85 -6.37
N ALA A 13 -7.17 6.53 -6.11
CA ALA A 13 -6.86 6.03 -4.78
C ALA A 13 -6.05 4.72 -4.82
N LEU A 14 -5.28 4.50 -3.77
CA LEU A 14 -4.50 3.28 -3.55
C LEU A 14 -4.76 2.77 -2.15
N THR A 15 -5.08 1.49 -2.03
CA THR A 15 -5.12 0.80 -0.74
C THR A 15 -4.14 -0.36 -0.75
N ALA A 16 -3.52 -0.62 0.39
CA ALA A 16 -2.64 -1.75 0.57
C ALA A 16 -2.90 -2.36 1.95
N ARG A 17 -2.97 -3.69 2.02
CA ARG A 17 -3.12 -4.44 3.27
C ARG A 17 -2.23 -5.67 3.26
N SER A 18 -1.70 -6.03 4.42
CA SER A 18 -0.97 -7.29 4.57
C SER A 18 -1.95 -8.47 4.61
N VAL A 19 -1.79 -9.43 3.69
CA VAL A 19 -2.57 -10.66 3.64
C VAL A 19 -1.61 -11.80 3.30
N ALA A 20 -1.65 -12.87 4.11
CA ALA A 20 -0.90 -14.11 3.85
C ALA A 20 0.58 -13.91 3.46
N GLY A 21 1.30 -13.03 4.18
CA GLY A 21 2.73 -12.79 3.94
C GLY A 21 3.07 -11.85 2.78
N ALA A 22 2.07 -11.28 2.09
CA ALA A 22 2.26 -10.27 1.04
C ALA A 22 1.39 -9.03 1.29
N ALA A 23 1.61 -7.97 0.51
CA ALA A 23 0.71 -6.84 0.44
C ALA A 23 -0.24 -7.05 -0.74
N GLU A 24 -1.53 -7.16 -0.46
CA GLU A 24 -2.57 -7.02 -1.49
C GLU A 24 -2.78 -5.52 -1.71
N VAL A 25 -2.55 -5.08 -2.94
CA VAL A 25 -2.63 -3.69 -3.38
C VAL A 25 -3.82 -3.55 -4.30
N THR A 26 -4.76 -2.66 -3.96
CA THR A 26 -5.87 -2.30 -4.83
C THR A 26 -5.65 -0.89 -5.36
N VAL A 27 -5.56 -0.81 -6.69
CA VAL A 27 -5.46 0.44 -7.43
C VAL A 27 -6.86 0.82 -7.88
N HIS A 28 -7.27 2.05 -7.59
CA HIS A 28 -8.53 2.64 -8.01
C HIS A 28 -8.25 3.74 -9.05
N PRO A 29 -8.40 3.44 -10.35
CA PRO A 29 -8.33 4.44 -11.39
C PRO A 29 -9.65 5.23 -11.45
N PRO A 30 -9.64 6.45 -12.01
CA PRO A 30 -10.81 7.33 -12.01
C PRO A 30 -11.98 6.85 -12.88
N SER A 31 -11.71 6.08 -13.94
CA SER A 31 -12.71 5.73 -14.96
C SER A 31 -12.70 4.25 -15.35
N SER A 32 -12.15 3.39 -14.51
CA SER A 32 -12.12 1.95 -14.75
C SER A 32 -12.26 1.16 -13.45
N PRO A 33 -12.73 -0.10 -13.49
CA PRO A 33 -12.84 -0.92 -12.30
C PRO A 33 -11.51 -1.03 -11.53
N PRO A 34 -11.55 -1.17 -10.19
CA PRO A 34 -10.35 -1.37 -9.39
C PRO A 34 -9.59 -2.63 -9.84
N ARG A 35 -8.26 -2.53 -9.90
CA ARG A 35 -7.37 -3.67 -10.19
C ARG A 35 -6.57 -4.05 -8.96
N ARG A 36 -6.32 -5.36 -8.81
CA ARG A 36 -5.55 -5.92 -7.70
C ARG A 36 -4.17 -6.36 -8.17
N ALA A 37 -3.19 -6.19 -7.29
CA ALA A 37 -1.83 -6.70 -7.44
C ALA A 37 -1.33 -7.21 -6.09
N THR A 38 -0.33 -8.08 -6.10
CA THR A 38 0.37 -8.53 -4.89
C THR A 38 1.83 -8.09 -4.94
N ALA A 39 2.38 -7.68 -3.80
CA ALA A 39 3.78 -7.26 -3.71
C ALA A 39 4.33 -7.47 -2.30
N HIS A 40 5.64 -7.72 -2.19
CA HIS A 40 6.35 -7.68 -0.89
C HIS A 40 6.88 -6.28 -0.58
N THR A 41 7.04 -5.44 -1.59
CA THR A 41 7.48 -4.05 -1.45
C THR A 41 6.68 -3.16 -2.39
N LEU A 42 6.08 -2.11 -1.83
CA LEU A 42 5.32 -1.10 -2.54
C LEU A 42 6.04 0.24 -2.38
N THR A 43 6.33 0.91 -3.49
CA THR A 43 6.85 2.28 -3.47
C THR A 43 5.87 3.19 -4.19
N VAL A 44 5.54 4.31 -3.55
CA VAL A 44 4.80 5.42 -4.14
C VAL A 44 5.71 6.62 -4.18
N SER A 45 5.83 7.23 -5.36
CA SER A 45 6.61 8.45 -5.59
C SER A 45 5.83 9.38 -6.49
N GLY A 46 5.89 10.68 -6.24
CA GLY A 46 5.22 11.68 -7.05
C GLY A 46 5.30 13.06 -6.41
N PRO A 47 4.39 13.97 -6.79
CA PRO A 47 4.14 15.20 -6.04
C PRO A 47 3.83 14.91 -4.57
N ASP A 48 3.75 15.98 -3.77
CA ASP A 48 3.40 15.88 -2.35
C ASP A 48 2.07 15.13 -2.15
N PHE A 49 2.12 13.94 -1.54
CA PHE A 49 0.94 13.11 -1.25
C PHE A 49 0.79 12.83 0.24
N ARG A 50 -0.43 12.43 0.64
CA ARG A 50 -0.76 12.01 2.01
C ARG A 50 -1.25 10.57 1.99
N TYR A 51 -1.02 9.84 3.07
CA TYR A 51 -1.55 8.49 3.26
C TYR A 51 -2.05 8.30 4.68
N ARG A 52 -2.97 7.34 4.86
CA ARG A 52 -3.42 6.90 6.18
C ARG A 52 -2.92 5.49 6.46
N ALA A 53 -2.31 5.30 7.63
CA ALA A 53 -1.90 4.00 8.14
C ALA A 53 -2.11 3.99 9.65
N ASP A 54 -2.59 2.87 10.20
CA ASP A 54 -2.82 2.69 11.65
C ASP A 54 -3.63 3.84 12.27
N GLY A 55 -4.66 4.30 11.56
CA GLY A 55 -5.51 5.44 11.96
C GLY A 55 -4.91 6.83 11.77
N ARG A 56 -3.60 6.95 11.51
CA ARG A 56 -2.88 8.23 11.40
C ARG A 56 -2.74 8.71 9.96
N LEU A 57 -3.09 9.97 9.72
CA LEU A 57 -2.77 10.67 8.47
C LEU A 57 -1.30 11.13 8.51
N THR A 58 -0.54 10.81 7.47
CA THR A 58 0.87 11.18 7.31
C THR A 58 1.07 11.93 5.99
N GLY A 59 1.95 12.92 5.99
CA GLY A 59 2.32 13.71 4.82
C GLY A 59 2.09 15.21 5.00
N PRO A 60 2.42 16.04 3.99
CA PRO A 60 2.85 15.63 2.65
C PRO A 60 4.21 14.92 2.62
N VAL A 61 4.36 13.93 1.75
CA VAL A 61 5.62 13.27 1.41
C VAL A 61 5.74 13.12 -0.11
N ARG A 62 6.96 13.03 -0.62
CA ARG A 62 7.22 12.83 -2.07
C ARG A 62 7.49 11.39 -2.44
N ARG A 63 7.93 10.60 -1.47
CA ARG A 63 8.26 9.18 -1.64
C ARG A 63 7.99 8.43 -0.36
N ARG A 64 7.37 7.26 -0.48
CA ARG A 64 7.23 6.32 0.62
C ARG A 64 7.32 4.90 0.10
N THR A 65 8.02 4.06 0.87
CA THR A 65 8.15 2.63 0.61
C THR A 65 7.61 1.87 1.81
N TRP A 66 6.76 0.87 1.54
CA TRP A 66 6.28 -0.11 2.51
C TRP A 66 6.79 -1.47 2.10
N THR A 67 7.30 -2.22 3.08
CA THR A 67 7.80 -3.58 2.87
C THR A 67 7.10 -4.50 3.84
N VAL A 68 6.57 -5.60 3.33
CA VAL A 68 6.08 -6.68 4.17
C VAL A 68 7.27 -7.37 4.78
N ARG A 69 7.26 -7.46 6.12
CA ARG A 69 8.26 -8.18 6.88
C ARG A 69 7.59 -9.36 7.54
N GLU A 70 8.11 -10.55 7.24
CA GLU A 70 7.70 -11.77 7.91
C GLU A 70 7.96 -11.65 9.42
N GLY A 71 7.05 -12.15 10.24
CA GLY A 71 7.18 -12.14 11.71
C GLY A 71 7.20 -10.74 12.34
N ALA A 72 6.81 -9.69 11.61
CA ALA A 72 6.84 -8.31 12.14
C ALA A 72 5.83 -8.06 13.27
N TRP A 73 4.84 -8.95 13.42
CA TRP A 73 3.84 -8.89 14.48
C TRP A 73 3.84 -10.21 15.25
N GLY A 74 4.02 -10.11 16.57
CA GLY A 74 3.86 -11.22 17.50
C GLY A 74 2.74 -10.91 18.48
N LEU A 75 1.85 -11.88 18.71
CA LEU A 75 0.81 -11.78 19.72
C LEU A 75 1.16 -12.67 20.90
N ARG A 76 1.08 -12.12 22.12
CA ARG A 76 1.07 -12.94 23.33
C ARG A 76 -0.35 -13.43 23.55
N LEU A 77 -0.51 -14.75 23.57
CA LEU A 77 -1.80 -15.38 23.84
C LEU A 77 -1.87 -15.74 25.34
N PRO A 78 -3.05 -15.62 25.98
CA PRO A 78 -3.27 -16.19 27.30
C PRO A 78 -2.96 -17.68 27.31
N ARG A 79 -2.44 -18.19 28.43
CA ARG A 79 -2.30 -19.63 28.63
C ARG A 79 -3.67 -20.19 28.97
N ALA A 80 -3.96 -21.39 28.46
CA ALA A 80 -5.15 -22.16 28.82
C ALA A 80 -5.11 -22.55 30.31
#